data_AF-A0A6B8MC05-F1
#
_entry.id   AF-A0A6B8MC05-F1
#
_cell.length_a   1.000
_cell.length_b   1.000
_cell.length_c   1.000
_cell.angle_alpha   90.00
_cell.angle_beta   90.00
_cell.angle_gamma   90.00
#
_symmetry.space_group_name_H-M   'P 1'
#
loop_
_entity.id
_entity.type
_entity.pdbx_description
1 polymer ?
#
loop_
_entity_poly.entity_id
_entity_poly.type
_entity_poly.pdbx_seq_one_letter_code
_entity_poly.pdbx_strand_id
1 'polypeptide(L)'
;MENEQRLANARKNREEIEAHAYRLPDGRMAFKTEDGLRVFDQNGTQLAPDTINPDGIPDNLPRWKGYQDVAAREHKLHHDRDELLRLQKRVDEAREELDKGGISSKRLDDLSADLQRDMPEAVQRKLAGDQTPAATEARSVTPGQGMRATGPVSGPSF
;
A
#
# COMPACT_ATOMS: atom_id res chain seq x y z
N MET A 1 5.65 14.57 -4.96
CA MET A 1 6.15 13.18 -4.92
C MET A 1 4.98 12.24 -4.69
N GLU A 2 5.05 10.97 -5.11
CA GLU A 2 3.90 10.04 -5.03
C GLU A 2 3.49 9.68 -3.60
N ASN A 3 4.45 9.48 -2.68
CA ASN A 3 4.15 9.22 -1.27
C ASN A 3 3.40 10.41 -0.63
N GLU A 4 3.85 11.64 -0.89
CA GLU A 4 3.19 12.86 -0.38
C GLU A 4 1.75 12.96 -0.88
N GLN A 5 1.50 12.61 -2.13
CA GLN A 5 0.14 12.62 -2.67
C GLN A 5 -0.73 11.53 -2.06
N ARG A 6 -0.16 10.34 -1.79
CA ARG A 6 -0.87 9.28 -1.05
C ARG A 6 -1.16 9.69 0.38
N LEU A 7 -0.24 10.41 1.04
CA LEU A 7 -0.41 10.93 2.39
C LEU A 7 -1.49 12.01 2.45
N ALA A 8 -1.49 12.94 1.50
CA ALA A 8 -2.52 13.98 1.37
C ALA A 8 -3.91 13.36 1.17
N ASN A 9 -4.02 12.34 0.31
CA ASN A 9 -5.28 11.62 0.11
C ASN A 9 -5.72 10.84 1.36
N ALA A 10 -4.79 10.20 2.08
CA ALA A 10 -5.10 9.49 3.32
C ALA A 10 -5.61 10.44 4.41
N ARG A 11 -4.98 11.62 4.56
CA ARG A 11 -5.42 12.68 5.46
C ARG A 11 -6.82 13.19 5.12
N LYS A 12 -7.06 13.51 3.85
CA LYS A 12 -8.38 13.97 3.40
C LYS A 12 -9.47 12.94 3.69
N ASN A 13 -9.21 11.67 3.41
CA ASN A 13 -10.16 10.59 3.71
C ASN A 13 -10.42 10.45 5.21
N ARG A 14 -9.39 10.63 6.04
CA ARG A 14 -9.52 10.62 7.50
C ARG A 14 -10.36 11.78 7.99
N GLU A 15 -10.06 12.99 7.54
CA GLU A 15 -10.82 14.20 7.86
C GLU A 15 -12.30 14.06 7.48
N GLU A 16 -12.58 13.43 6.34
CA GLU A 16 -13.95 13.16 5.90
C GLU A 16 -14.68 12.18 6.84
N ILE A 17 -14.02 11.11 7.26
CA ILE A 17 -14.56 10.17 8.27
C ILE A 17 -14.80 10.89 9.60
N GLU A 18 -13.82 11.67 10.06
CA GLU A 18 -13.90 12.41 11.33
C GLU A 18 -14.98 13.50 11.32
N ALA A 19 -15.22 14.13 10.17
CA ALA A 19 -16.28 15.12 10.00
C ALA A 19 -17.68 14.52 10.14
N HIS A 20 -17.86 13.25 9.75
CA HIS A 20 -19.13 12.52 9.85
C HIS A 20 -19.20 11.61 11.08
N ALA A 21 -18.16 11.56 11.92
CA ALA A 21 -18.15 10.73 13.11
C ALA A 21 -19.12 11.26 14.17
N TYR A 22 -19.67 10.35 14.97
CA TYR A 22 -20.48 10.74 16.12
C TYR A 22 -19.58 11.42 17.16
N ARG A 23 -20.00 12.57 17.70
CA ARG A 23 -19.27 13.28 18.75
C ARG A 23 -19.95 13.14 20.10
N LEU A 24 -19.17 12.75 21.08
CA LEU A 24 -19.56 12.70 22.49
C LEU A 24 -19.61 14.12 23.09
N PRO A 25 -20.29 14.31 24.23
CA PRO A 25 -20.33 15.60 24.93
C PRO A 25 -18.96 16.13 25.37
N ASP A 26 -17.98 15.24 25.54
CA ASP A 26 -16.59 15.57 25.89
C ASP A 26 -15.72 15.94 24.68
N GLY A 27 -16.29 15.92 23.47
CA GLY A 27 -15.61 16.24 22.21
C GLY A 27 -14.87 15.07 21.57
N ARG A 28 -14.83 13.88 22.20
CA ARG A 28 -14.28 12.67 21.57
C ARG A 28 -15.20 12.17 20.46
N MET A 29 -14.61 11.49 19.49
CA MET A 29 -15.35 10.82 18.42
C MET A 29 -15.61 9.38 18.84
N ALA A 30 -16.81 8.91 18.58
CA ALA A 30 -17.24 7.55 18.86
C ALA A 30 -17.67 6.88 17.56
N PHE A 31 -17.23 5.63 17.40
CA PHE A 31 -17.48 4.83 16.22
C PHE A 31 -18.12 3.52 16.64
N LYS A 32 -19.25 3.21 16.01
CA LYS A 32 -19.92 1.94 16.20
C LYS A 32 -19.22 0.85 15.39
N THR A 33 -19.17 -0.36 15.92
CA THR A 33 -18.66 -1.53 15.19
C THR A 33 -19.62 -1.98 14.09
N GLU A 34 -19.14 -2.87 13.20
CA GLU A 34 -19.94 -3.45 12.11
C GLU A 34 -21.13 -4.26 12.63
N ASP A 35 -20.95 -4.97 13.74
CA ASP A 35 -22.00 -5.75 14.42
C ASP A 35 -22.99 -4.86 15.19
N GLY A 36 -22.71 -3.56 15.35
CA GLY A 36 -23.60 -2.63 16.04
C GLY A 36 -23.60 -2.74 17.56
N LEU A 37 -22.91 -3.73 18.14
CA LEU A 37 -22.99 -4.03 19.57
C LEU A 37 -22.00 -3.25 20.43
N ARG A 38 -20.94 -2.70 19.83
CA ARG A 38 -19.85 -2.04 20.57
C ARG A 38 -19.55 -0.68 19.97
N VAL A 39 -19.03 0.19 20.83
CA VAL A 39 -18.61 1.55 20.46
C VAL A 39 -17.18 1.75 20.93
N PHE A 40 -16.34 2.27 20.05
CA PHE A 40 -14.94 2.59 20.32
C PHE A 40 -14.71 4.09 20.11
N ASP A 41 -13.81 4.68 20.90
CA ASP A 41 -13.37 6.06 20.66
C ASP A 41 -12.28 6.12 19.58
N GLN A 42 -11.88 7.33 19.18
CA GLN A 42 -10.85 7.52 18.14
C GLN A 42 -9.47 6.92 18.48
N ASN A 43 -9.23 6.55 19.75
CA ASN A 43 -7.99 5.95 20.22
C ASN A 43 -8.08 4.42 20.30
N GLY A 44 -9.24 3.84 19.98
CA GLY A 44 -9.50 2.40 20.07
C GLY A 44 -9.87 1.93 21.48
N THR A 45 -10.25 2.84 22.37
CA THR A 45 -10.78 2.48 23.68
C THR A 45 -12.25 2.12 23.55
N GLN A 46 -12.62 0.91 24.00
CA GLN A 46 -14.04 0.54 24.06
C GLN A 46 -14.75 1.40 25.10
N LEU A 47 -15.86 2.03 24.70
CA LEU A 47 -16.68 2.83 25.59
C LEU A 47 -17.73 1.94 26.27
N ALA A 48 -17.97 2.19 27.55
CA ALA A 48 -18.99 1.48 28.31
C ALA A 48 -20.40 1.89 27.82
N PRO A 49 -21.38 0.96 27.85
CA PRO A 49 -22.78 1.27 27.51
C PRO A 49 -23.36 2.43 28.34
N ASP A 50 -22.91 2.59 29.59
CA ASP A 50 -23.30 3.69 30.48
C ASP A 50 -22.79 5.06 29.99
N THR A 51 -21.71 5.07 29.20
CA THR A 51 -21.17 6.29 28.59
C THR A 51 -21.85 6.59 27.26
N ILE A 52 -22.09 5.56 26.45
CA ILE A 52 -22.75 5.70 25.15
C ILE A 52 -23.48 4.40 24.80
N ASN A 53 -24.78 4.52 24.51
CA ASN A 53 -25.57 3.40 24.00
C ASN A 53 -25.31 3.24 22.49
N PRO A 54 -24.89 2.06 21.99
CA PRO A 54 -24.71 1.81 20.57
C PRO A 54 -25.95 2.11 19.71
N ASP A 55 -27.16 1.89 20.25
CA ASP A 55 -28.42 2.17 19.56
C ASP A 55 -28.67 3.68 19.40
N GLY A 56 -28.01 4.51 20.22
CA GLY A 56 -28.05 5.96 20.10
C GLY A 56 -27.17 6.51 18.97
N ILE A 57 -26.28 5.70 18.39
CA ILE A 57 -25.42 6.11 17.27
C ILE A 57 -26.09 5.70 15.95
N PRO A 58 -26.41 6.65 15.06
CA PRO A 58 -27.02 6.34 13.76
C PRO A 58 -26.17 5.39 12.90
N ASP A 59 -26.83 4.47 12.19
CA ASP A 59 -26.16 3.44 11.40
C ASP A 59 -25.49 3.94 10.11
N ASN A 60 -25.85 5.15 9.67
CA ASN A 60 -25.28 5.81 8.49
C ASN A 60 -23.94 6.50 8.79
N LEU A 61 -23.47 6.49 10.03
CA LEU A 61 -22.18 7.08 10.40
C LEU A 61 -21.02 6.13 10.12
N PRO A 62 -19.79 6.66 9.97
CA PRO A 62 -18.60 5.85 9.77
C PRO A 62 -18.43 4.80 10.87
N ARG A 63 -18.04 3.60 10.46
CA ARG A 63 -17.82 2.46 11.36
C ARG A 63 -16.38 2.43 11.86
N TRP A 64 -16.21 1.81 13.02
CA TRP A 64 -14.90 1.71 13.68
C TRP A 64 -13.84 1.10 12.77
N LYS A 65 -14.17 0.02 12.07
CA LYS A 65 -13.24 -0.65 11.15
C LYS A 65 -12.78 0.28 10.01
N GLY A 66 -13.71 1.03 9.42
CA GLY A 66 -13.40 1.99 8.36
C GLY A 66 -12.45 3.10 8.83
N TYR A 67 -12.69 3.64 10.02
CA TYR A 67 -11.78 4.62 10.63
C TYR A 67 -10.39 4.00 10.92
N GLN A 68 -10.36 2.81 11.51
CA GLN A 68 -9.12 2.11 11.84
C GLN A 68 -8.26 1.83 10.60
N ASP A 69 -8.87 1.39 9.51
CA ASP A 69 -8.16 1.09 8.26
C ASP A 69 -7.52 2.35 7.66
N VAL A 70 -8.23 3.49 7.69
CA VAL A 70 -7.70 4.78 7.21
C VAL A 70 -6.59 5.30 8.12
N ALA A 71 -6.77 5.24 9.43
CA ALA A 71 -5.75 5.65 10.40
C ALA A 71 -4.47 4.79 10.29
N ALA A 72 -4.62 3.47 10.14
CA ALA A 72 -3.50 2.55 9.94
C ALA A 72 -2.77 2.84 8.62
N ARG A 73 -3.50 3.16 7.56
CA ARG A 73 -2.92 3.53 6.26
C ARG A 73 -2.14 4.83 6.34
N GLU A 74 -2.66 5.85 7.01
CA GLU A 74 -1.95 7.12 7.22
C GLU A 74 -0.66 6.89 8.01
N HIS A 75 -0.72 6.13 9.11
CA HIS A 75 0.45 5.77 9.90
C HIS A 75 1.51 5.04 9.07
N LYS A 76 1.09 4.06 8.25
CA LYS A 76 2.00 3.35 7.34
C LYS A 76 2.67 4.31 6.34
N LEU A 77 1.91 5.22 5.74
CA LEU A 77 2.46 6.19 4.78
C LEU A 77 3.46 7.16 5.42
N HIS A 78 3.22 7.55 6.67
CA HIS A 78 4.17 8.31 7.48
C HIS A 78 5.47 7.54 7.70
N HIS A 79 5.38 6.28 8.13
CA HIS A 79 6.53 5.41 8.28
C HIS A 79 7.31 5.27 6.96
N ASP A 80 6.61 4.98 5.86
CA ASP A 80 7.23 4.86 4.54
C ASP A 80 7.96 6.15 4.12
N ARG A 81 7.40 7.32 4.43
CA ARG A 81 8.04 8.62 4.16
C ARG A 81 9.34 8.77 4.94
N ASP A 82 9.32 8.45 6.23
CA ASP A 82 10.50 8.60 7.08
C ASP A 82 11.62 7.65 6.65
N GLU A 83 11.29 6.43 6.24
CA GLU A 83 12.24 5.48 5.67
C GLU A 83 12.86 5.97 4.35
N LEU A 84 12.05 6.57 3.47
CA LEU A 84 12.55 7.17 2.22
C LEU A 84 13.52 8.33 2.49
N LEU A 85 13.20 9.20 3.46
CA LEU A 85 14.07 10.31 3.84
C LEU A 85 15.38 9.83 4.46
N ARG A 86 15.34 8.77 5.28
CA ARG A 86 16.54 8.13 5.84
C ARG A 86 17.43 7.54 4.75
N LEU A 87 16.84 6.83 3.79
CA LEU A 87 17.59 6.29 2.66
C LEU A 87 18.24 7.40 1.83
N GLN A 88 17.48 8.46 1.51
CA GLN A 88 17.99 9.59 0.73
C GLN A 88 19.20 10.23 1.41
N LYS A 89 19.10 10.49 2.72
CA LYS A 89 20.22 11.04 3.52
C LYS A 89 21.46 10.14 3.47
N ARG A 90 21.30 8.82 3.60
CA ARG A 90 22.42 7.87 3.51
C ARG A 90 23.05 7.83 2.12
N VAL A 91 22.25 7.90 1.06
CA VAL A 91 22.75 7.97 -0.32
C VAL A 91 23.52 9.27 -0.56
N ASP A 92 23.04 10.38 -0.03
CA ASP A 92 23.71 11.67 -0.15
C ASP A 92 25.03 11.69 0.65
N GLU A 93 25.04 11.15 1.88
CA GLU A 93 26.26 10.97 2.69
C GLU A 93 27.27 10.06 1.97
N ALA A 94 26.81 8.95 1.39
CA ALA A 94 27.63 8.03 0.61
C ALA A 94 28.30 8.71 -0.60
N ARG A 95 27.53 9.54 -1.32
CA ARG A 95 28.02 10.31 -2.47
C ARG A 95 29.05 11.35 -2.04
N GLU A 96 28.78 12.08 -0.96
CA GLU A 96 29.74 13.04 -0.44
C GLU A 96 31.06 12.40 0.00
N GLU A 97 31.02 11.24 0.65
CA GLU A 97 32.23 10.50 1.03
C GLU A 97 33.01 10.03 -0.22
N LEU A 98 32.31 9.63 -1.28
CA LEU A 98 32.90 9.20 -2.54
C LEU A 98 33.57 10.37 -3.28
N ASP A 99 32.88 11.50 -3.39
CA ASP A 99 33.38 12.72 -4.05
C ASP A 99 34.59 13.33 -3.33
N LYS A 100 34.66 13.17 -2.00
CA LYS A 100 35.84 13.57 -1.20
C LYS A 100 37.06 12.66 -1.42
N GLY A 101 36.94 11.63 -2.27
CA GLY A 101 38.03 10.69 -2.60
C GLY A 101 38.45 9.79 -1.44
N GLY A 102 37.62 9.71 -0.39
CA GLY A 102 37.98 9.07 0.90
C GLY A 102 37.63 7.59 1.02
N ILE A 103 37.01 6.97 0.00
CA ILE A 103 36.48 5.61 0.08
C ILE A 103 37.31 4.64 -0.75
N SER A 104 37.77 3.54 -0.12
CA SER A 104 38.38 2.41 -0.83
C SER A 104 37.29 1.54 -1.48
N SER A 105 37.60 0.83 -2.57
CA SER A 105 36.65 -0.06 -3.26
C SER A 105 35.88 -0.99 -2.31
N LYS A 106 36.55 -1.52 -1.28
CA LYS A 106 35.93 -2.37 -0.25
C LYS A 106 34.82 -1.66 0.53
N ARG A 107 35.03 -0.39 0.89
CA ARG A 107 34.06 0.40 1.64
C ARG A 107 32.90 0.89 0.75
N LEU A 108 33.12 0.99 -0.56
CA LEU A 108 32.06 1.17 -1.56
C LEU A 108 31.15 -0.07 -1.64
N ASP A 109 31.75 -1.26 -1.69
CA ASP A 109 31.00 -2.53 -1.70
C ASP A 109 30.19 -2.72 -0.40
N ASP A 110 30.80 -2.46 0.76
CA ASP A 110 30.12 -2.53 2.07
C ASP A 110 28.94 -1.53 2.13
N LEU A 111 29.14 -0.30 1.66
CA LEU A 111 28.12 0.75 1.63
C LEU A 111 26.98 0.41 0.66
N SER A 112 27.30 -0.17 -0.51
CA SER A 112 26.30 -0.65 -1.46
C SER A 112 25.49 -1.81 -0.87
N ALA A 113 26.12 -2.74 -0.16
CA ALA A 113 25.45 -3.86 0.50
C ALA A 113 24.53 -3.38 1.64
N ASP A 114 24.97 -2.41 2.44
CA ASP A 114 24.14 -1.82 3.50
C ASP A 114 22.95 -1.03 2.92
N LEU A 115 23.15 -0.25 1.86
CA LEU A 115 22.07 0.45 1.16
C LEU A 115 21.05 -0.50 0.54
N GLN A 116 21.51 -1.65 0.03
CA GLN A 116 20.65 -2.66 -0.56
C GLN A 116 19.89 -3.47 0.51
N ARG A 117 20.50 -3.71 1.68
CA ARG A 117 19.85 -4.37 2.83
C ARG A 117 18.78 -3.49 3.46
N ASP A 118 19.07 -2.20 3.64
CA ASP A 118 18.17 -1.25 4.28
C ASP A 118 17.19 -0.59 3.29
N MET A 119 17.04 -1.16 2.09
CA MET A 119 16.14 -0.65 1.08
C MET A 119 14.68 -0.77 1.54
N PRO A 120 13.92 0.34 1.64
CA PRO A 120 12.54 0.30 2.13
C PRO A 120 11.63 -0.48 1.19
N GLU A 121 10.64 -1.18 1.77
CA GLU A 121 9.67 -1.99 1.01
C GLU A 121 8.97 -1.17 -0.10
N ALA A 122 8.68 0.12 0.16
CA ALA A 122 8.08 1.02 -0.83
C ALA A 122 8.96 1.20 -2.09
N VAL A 123 10.28 1.24 -1.92
CA VAL A 123 11.26 1.31 -3.02
C VAL A 123 11.41 -0.05 -3.69
N GLN A 124 11.48 -1.13 -2.90
CA GLN A 124 11.53 -2.50 -3.41
C GLN A 124 10.32 -2.82 -4.30
N ARG A 125 9.11 -2.42 -3.91
CA ARG A 125 7.89 -2.59 -4.72
C ARG A 125 7.94 -1.80 -6.04
N LYS A 126 8.59 -0.64 -6.05
CA LYS A 126 8.80 0.14 -7.29
C LYS A 126 9.80 -0.56 -8.21
N LEU A 127 10.94 -0.99 -7.68
CA LEU A 127 11.95 -1.77 -8.42
C LEU A 127 11.38 -3.09 -8.96
N ALA A 128 10.59 -3.81 -8.15
CA ALA A 128 9.93 -5.04 -8.56
C ALA A 128 8.78 -4.79 -9.57
N GLY A 129 8.13 -3.63 -9.53
CA GLY A 129 7.12 -3.22 -10.50
C GLY A 129 7.69 -2.81 -11.86
N ASP A 130 8.92 -2.28 -11.89
CA ASP A 130 9.68 -2.01 -13.12
C ASP A 130 10.39 -3.26 -13.68
N GLN A 131 10.66 -4.26 -12.83
CA GLN A 131 11.01 -5.60 -13.30
C GLN A 131 9.76 -6.33 -13.79
N THR A 132 9.28 -5.91 -14.96
CA THR A 132 8.54 -6.83 -15.82
C THR A 132 9.43 -8.06 -15.96
N PRO A 133 9.00 -9.28 -15.60
CA PRO A 133 9.72 -10.46 -16.05
C PRO A 133 9.67 -10.40 -17.57
N ALA A 134 10.79 -10.02 -18.18
CA ALA A 134 11.01 -10.25 -19.59
C ALA A 134 10.68 -11.73 -19.77
N ALA A 135 9.60 -11.98 -20.51
CA ALA A 135 9.08 -13.31 -20.75
C ALA A 135 10.24 -14.18 -21.20
N THR A 136 10.75 -15.00 -20.29
CA THR A 136 11.67 -16.07 -20.62
C THR A 136 10.91 -16.94 -21.61
N GLU A 137 11.37 -16.85 -22.86
CA GLU A 137 10.99 -17.69 -23.97
C GLU A 137 10.91 -19.16 -23.54
N ALA A 138 9.72 -19.64 -23.23
CA ALA A 138 9.38 -21.02 -23.50
C ALA A 138 8.95 -21.08 -24.97
N ARG A 139 9.96 -21.06 -25.85
CA ARG A 139 9.83 -21.56 -27.22
C ARG A 139 9.42 -23.03 -27.14
N SER A 140 8.12 -23.28 -27.06
CA SER A 140 7.55 -24.56 -27.47
C SER A 140 7.65 -24.62 -29.00
N VAL A 141 8.80 -25.09 -29.45
CA VAL A 141 9.02 -25.66 -30.76
C VAL A 141 7.95 -26.71 -31.05
N THR A 142 6.97 -26.38 -31.89
CA THR A 142 6.39 -27.34 -32.86
C THR A 142 5.81 -26.56 -34.04
N PRO A 143 6.46 -26.62 -35.21
CA PRO A 143 5.65 -26.88 -36.40
C PRO A 143 6.37 -27.85 -37.34
N GLY A 144 6.03 -29.13 -37.21
CA GLY A 144 6.02 -30.07 -38.33
C GLY A 144 4.82 -30.99 -38.14
N GLN A 145 4.12 -31.49 -39.15
CA GLN A 145 4.15 -31.33 -40.60
C GLN A 145 2.98 -32.22 -41.09
N GLY A 146 2.26 -31.80 -42.13
CA GLY A 146 1.19 -32.57 -42.79
C GLY A 146 -0.09 -31.74 -42.89
N MET A 147 -0.33 -30.90 -43.91
CA MET A 147 -0.29 -31.10 -45.35
C MET A 147 -1.30 -32.12 -45.89
N ARG A 148 -2.25 -31.56 -46.67
CA ARG A 148 -3.10 -32.17 -47.73
C ARG A 148 -4.39 -32.84 -47.23
N ALA A 149 -5.56 -32.77 -47.89
CA ALA A 149 -5.90 -32.33 -49.24
C ALA A 149 -7.41 -31.98 -49.35
N THR A 150 -7.75 -31.03 -50.22
CA THR A 150 -8.86 -30.98 -51.20
C THR A 150 -10.30 -31.40 -50.81
N GLY A 151 -11.28 -30.51 -51.08
CA GLY A 151 -12.75 -30.79 -51.08
C GLY A 151 -13.22 -31.78 -52.17
N PRO A 152 -14.51 -31.81 -52.64
CA PRO A 152 -15.53 -30.76 -52.54
C PRO A 152 -17.04 -31.23 -52.42
N VAL A 153 -17.96 -30.24 -52.39
CA VAL A 153 -19.43 -30.17 -52.74
C VAL A 153 -20.45 -31.33 -52.60
N SER A 154 -21.69 -30.91 -52.24
CA SER A 154 -23.04 -31.49 -52.50
C SER A 154 -23.45 -32.75 -51.71
N GLY A 155 -24.65 -32.92 -51.14
CA GLY A 155 -25.98 -32.31 -51.30
C GLY A 155 -26.96 -32.87 -50.23
N PRO A 156 -28.29 -32.71 -50.39
CA PRO A 156 -29.21 -32.30 -49.32
C PRO A 156 -30.03 -33.43 -48.66
N SER A 157 -30.69 -33.12 -47.54
CA SER A 157 -31.81 -33.90 -47.00
C SER A 157 -33.14 -33.20 -47.29
N PHE A 158 -33.92 -33.81 -48.20
CA PHE A 158 -35.34 -34.08 -48.03
C PHE A 158 -35.51 -35.59 -48.12
#